data_AF-A0A495WL29-F1
#
_entry.id   AF-A0A495WL29-F1
#
_cell.length_a   1.000
_cell.length_b   1.000
_cell.length_c   1.000
_cell.angle_alpha   90.00
_cell.angle_beta   90.00
_cell.angle_gamma   90.00
#
_symmetry.space_group_name_H-M   'P 1'
#
loop_
_entity.id
_entity.type
_entity.pdbx_description
1 polymer ?
#
loop_
_entity_poly.entity_id
_entity_poly.type
_entity_poly.pdbx_seq_one_letter_code
_entity_poly.pdbx_strand_id
1 'polypeptide(L)'
;MRITIITLLFLFIQFVPGIAKIIRKPSFEARNTTTFNIDSIEIRDDLTRIYATCNHIPGQWMIIHSDLYIISPTDKQEWKAIEIDGTDFNRKFQVSEQGKANISIDFPALSKEIKTIDLCERSGDSPIRIININLQDASVSSGKDTIQTALFHKNISQQDTVKLNNILKKNIAVLKGHINGYHPRLRFGNGSIYLDNVITKEQRTIPVNIDSLGNFTTTLQLYYPVQQTLFFQKGYINFYIEPGDTLLVETEMDRLTTPVRNIEDLEKQDNYAKYYGNLAQTNYELRNIRVSFHNDIQELATDILTLSPILFKEKYTREYHQQREKLKVWLKKNNISSKTAEIALLNSDYAYARMLLDYETYHTRKFPNQEIPQEYYQFLKTLPLNNENSLLAADYKLFINRLELSNPLLATRKISSSDLIDSFANIGVKLTTEEKELIVFSMNLKNLSDTVNFKNFASRMYEFNHKYASEQILIREKLNTQKTYDIYTSQLGLNPGITLDLLYTRKFIPRLNTMKRKLTSKEFDTYTFYIGQPFLKQFMNEININFVPDTVSNDKRCNLE
;
A
#
# COMPACT_ATOMS: atom_id res chain seq x y z
N MET A 1 20.59 -90.77 38.74
CA MET A 1 21.48 -89.59 38.63
C MET A 1 22.22 -89.65 37.30
N ARG A 2 21.75 -88.93 36.28
CA ARG A 2 22.52 -88.36 35.16
C ARG A 2 21.54 -87.62 34.25
N ILE A 3 21.98 -86.43 33.86
CA ILE A 3 21.19 -85.24 33.50
C ILE A 3 20.77 -85.29 32.02
N THR A 4 19.49 -85.05 31.76
CA THR A 4 18.91 -84.83 30.44
C THR A 4 19.33 -83.45 29.93
N ILE A 5 20.13 -83.40 28.86
CA ILE A 5 20.49 -82.14 28.18
C ILE A 5 19.38 -81.82 27.18
N ILE A 6 18.63 -80.76 27.44
CA ILE A 6 17.71 -80.14 26.49
C ILE A 6 18.54 -79.16 25.64
N THR A 7 18.68 -79.45 24.37
CA THR A 7 19.32 -78.57 23.39
C THR A 7 18.32 -77.47 22.99
N LEU A 8 18.51 -76.26 23.49
CA LEU A 8 17.74 -75.08 23.10
C LEU A 8 18.30 -74.53 21.77
N LEU A 9 17.53 -74.65 20.69
CA LEU A 9 17.85 -74.10 19.37
C LEU A 9 17.62 -72.57 19.40
N PHE A 10 18.67 -71.78 19.64
CA PHE A 10 18.63 -70.33 19.50
C PHE A 10 18.60 -69.97 18.00
N LEU A 11 17.43 -69.57 17.52
CA LEU A 11 17.22 -69.02 16.18
C LEU A 11 17.75 -67.58 16.18
N PHE A 12 19.03 -67.40 15.89
CA PHE A 12 19.62 -66.11 15.56
C PHE A 12 19.03 -65.65 14.21
N ILE A 13 17.96 -64.87 14.25
CA ILE A 13 17.56 -64.04 13.12
C ILE A 13 18.66 -62.99 12.99
N GLN A 14 19.57 -63.18 12.05
CA GLN A 14 20.49 -62.13 11.64
C GLN A 14 19.66 -61.02 10.96
N PHE A 15 19.37 -59.96 11.71
CA PHE A 15 19.05 -58.67 11.12
C PHE A 15 20.28 -58.23 10.33
N VAL A 16 20.27 -58.45 9.02
CA VAL A 16 21.16 -57.74 8.12
C VAL A 16 20.66 -56.29 8.13
N PRO A 17 21.39 -55.31 8.67
CA PRO A 17 20.99 -53.92 8.52
C PRO A 17 20.93 -53.62 7.02
N GLY A 18 19.73 -53.34 6.52
CA GLY A 18 19.55 -52.93 5.13
C GLY A 18 20.47 -51.76 4.82
N ILE A 19 21.12 -51.78 3.65
CA ILE A 19 21.98 -50.70 3.20
C ILE A 19 21.10 -49.46 2.99
N ALA A 20 21.09 -48.56 3.96
CA ALA A 20 20.37 -47.30 3.88
C ALA A 20 21.13 -46.32 2.99
N LYS A 21 20.46 -45.74 2.00
CA LYS A 21 21.00 -44.62 1.22
C LYS A 21 20.67 -43.33 1.96
N ILE A 22 21.70 -42.59 2.38
CA ILE A 22 21.54 -41.32 3.10
C ILE A 22 21.96 -40.17 2.20
N ILE A 23 21.01 -39.33 1.80
CA ILE A 23 21.28 -38.08 1.09
C ILE A 23 21.36 -36.96 2.12
N ARG A 24 22.55 -36.38 2.31
CA ARG A 24 22.77 -35.26 3.24
C ARG A 24 22.57 -33.94 2.50
N LYS A 25 21.80 -33.02 3.11
CA LYS A 25 21.48 -31.69 2.57
C LYS A 25 21.03 -31.76 1.10
N PRO A 26 19.94 -32.47 0.79
CA PRO A 26 19.48 -32.62 -0.58
C PRO A 26 19.20 -31.24 -1.20
N SER A 27 19.69 -31.02 -2.42
CA SER A 27 19.35 -29.82 -3.19
C SER A 27 17.87 -29.86 -3.61
N PHE A 28 17.23 -28.71 -3.74
CA PHE A 28 15.87 -28.57 -4.26
C PHE A 28 15.82 -27.39 -5.25
N GLU A 29 14.79 -27.32 -6.09
CA GLU A 29 14.63 -26.21 -7.05
C GLU A 29 13.95 -24.99 -6.42
N ALA A 30 12.93 -25.21 -5.58
CA ALA A 30 12.14 -24.11 -5.03
C ALA A 30 11.47 -24.49 -3.71
N ARG A 31 11.16 -23.50 -2.86
CA ARG A 31 10.37 -23.66 -1.63
C ARG A 31 9.54 -22.43 -1.31
N ASN A 32 8.44 -22.60 -0.56
CA ASN A 32 7.56 -21.50 -0.15
C ASN A 32 7.66 -21.14 1.34
N THR A 33 8.64 -21.72 2.04
CA THR A 33 8.89 -21.46 3.45
C THR A 33 10.35 -21.72 3.80
N THR A 34 10.91 -20.88 4.67
CA THR A 34 12.21 -21.10 5.29
C THR A 34 12.08 -21.78 6.67
N THR A 35 10.85 -22.04 7.13
CA THR A 35 10.59 -22.61 8.45
C THR A 35 10.83 -24.11 8.53
N PHE A 36 10.86 -24.82 7.41
CA PHE A 36 11.09 -26.26 7.35
C PHE A 36 12.32 -26.52 6.46
N ASN A 37 13.38 -27.10 7.04
CA ASN A 37 14.65 -27.32 6.35
C ASN A 37 15.02 -28.80 6.42
N ILE A 38 15.21 -29.43 5.26
CA ILE A 38 15.57 -30.85 5.18
C ILE A 38 17.09 -30.97 5.42
N ASP A 39 17.46 -31.68 6.48
CA ASP A 39 18.86 -31.92 6.84
C ASP A 39 19.41 -33.16 6.14
N SER A 40 18.60 -34.23 6.07
CA SER A 40 18.93 -35.45 5.34
C SER A 40 17.71 -36.31 5.03
N ILE A 41 17.82 -37.14 4.01
CA ILE A 41 16.81 -38.15 3.63
C ILE A 41 17.48 -39.52 3.69
N GLU A 42 16.92 -40.43 4.48
CA GLU A 42 17.30 -41.83 4.56
C GLU A 42 16.29 -42.67 3.78
N ILE A 43 16.77 -43.41 2.76
CA ILE A 43 15.95 -44.30 1.93
C ILE A 43 16.36 -45.74 2.25
N ARG A 44 15.40 -46.52 2.74
CA ARG A 44 15.52 -47.94 3.05
C ARG A 44 14.52 -48.75 2.22
N ASP A 45 14.66 -50.07 2.25
CA ASP A 45 13.76 -50.97 1.51
C ASP A 45 12.36 -51.03 2.14
N ASP A 46 12.21 -50.65 3.41
CA ASP A 46 10.95 -50.69 4.18
C ASP A 46 10.34 -49.31 4.47
N LEU A 47 11.14 -48.23 4.51
CA LEU A 47 10.67 -46.87 4.76
C LEU A 47 11.57 -45.80 4.14
N THR A 48 11.05 -44.58 4.05
CA THR A 48 11.83 -43.37 3.78
C THR A 48 11.68 -42.40 4.93
N ARG A 49 12.79 -41.94 5.51
CA ARG A 49 12.79 -40.99 6.64
C ARG A 49 13.40 -39.66 6.24
N ILE A 50 12.67 -38.57 6.49
CA ILE A 50 13.18 -37.20 6.33
C ILE A 50 13.55 -36.65 7.70
N TYR A 51 14.81 -36.28 7.88
CA TYR A 51 15.27 -35.51 9.04
C TYR A 51 15.23 -34.02 8.70
N ALA A 52 14.60 -33.22 9.56
CA ALA A 52 14.41 -31.80 9.31
C ALA A 52 14.62 -30.93 10.57
N THR A 53 15.17 -29.75 10.33
CA THR A 53 15.25 -28.66 11.30
C THR A 53 14.17 -27.64 10.97
N CYS A 54 13.23 -27.49 11.90
CA CYS A 54 12.25 -26.43 11.86
C CYS A 54 12.81 -25.15 12.48
N ASN A 55 12.82 -24.05 11.72
CA ASN A 55 13.28 -22.74 12.16
C ASN A 55 12.09 -21.77 12.28
N HIS A 56 11.95 -21.10 13.42
CA HIS A 56 10.94 -20.06 13.59
C HIS A 56 11.45 -18.97 14.53
N ILE A 57 10.76 -17.84 14.55
CA ILE A 57 10.92 -16.80 15.58
C ILE A 57 10.89 -17.45 16.98
N PRO A 58 11.88 -17.19 17.85
CA PRO A 58 11.94 -17.78 19.19
C PRO A 58 10.64 -17.61 19.99
N GLY A 59 10.21 -18.70 20.61
CA GLY A 59 8.99 -18.79 21.41
C GLY A 59 7.68 -18.88 20.61
N GLN A 60 7.73 -18.88 19.27
CA GLN A 60 6.53 -19.14 18.45
C GLN A 60 6.26 -20.65 18.31
N TRP A 61 5.02 -20.98 18.02
CA TRP A 61 4.58 -22.34 17.75
C TRP A 61 4.39 -22.58 16.25
N MET A 62 4.45 -23.84 15.85
CA MET A 62 4.10 -24.28 14.51
C MET A 62 3.33 -25.61 14.57
N ILE A 63 2.73 -25.99 13.45
CA ILE A 63 2.00 -27.25 13.28
C ILE A 63 2.54 -27.90 12.01
N ILE A 64 2.81 -29.20 12.06
CA ILE A 64 2.96 -30.03 10.86
C ILE A 64 1.67 -30.83 10.72
N HIS A 65 0.98 -30.71 9.58
CA HIS A 65 -0.27 -31.39 9.35
C HIS A 65 -0.05 -32.84 8.94
N SER A 66 -0.96 -33.73 9.35
CA SER A 66 -0.90 -35.17 9.01
C SER A 66 -1.14 -35.45 7.52
N ASP A 67 -1.50 -34.44 6.73
CA ASP A 67 -1.66 -34.54 5.29
C ASP A 67 -0.40 -34.18 4.51
N LEU A 68 0.75 -34.06 5.18
CA LEU A 68 2.06 -33.98 4.56
C LEU A 68 2.33 -35.25 3.74
N TYR A 69 2.85 -35.06 2.53
CA TYR A 69 3.10 -36.14 1.58
C TYR A 69 4.29 -35.83 0.68
N ILE A 70 4.93 -36.90 0.22
CA ILE A 70 5.89 -36.88 -0.88
C ILE A 70 5.12 -37.16 -2.17
N ILE A 71 5.45 -36.48 -3.26
CA ILE A 71 4.93 -36.77 -4.60
C ILE A 71 6.04 -36.82 -5.63
N SER A 72 6.01 -37.82 -6.52
CA SER A 72 6.90 -37.87 -7.67
C SER A 72 6.44 -36.85 -8.71
N PRO A 73 7.31 -35.92 -9.14
CA PRO A 73 6.93 -34.91 -10.12
C PRO A 73 6.68 -35.52 -11.51
N THR A 74 7.23 -36.71 -11.78
CA THR A 74 7.20 -37.38 -13.08
C THR A 74 5.95 -38.26 -13.25
N ASP A 75 5.73 -39.21 -12.34
CA ASP A 75 4.66 -40.21 -12.43
C ASP A 75 3.42 -39.86 -11.58
N LYS A 76 3.49 -38.80 -10.77
CA LYS A 76 2.43 -38.31 -9.87
C LYS A 76 2.02 -39.28 -8.76
N GLN A 77 2.82 -40.30 -8.47
CA GLN A 77 2.62 -41.16 -7.31
C GLN A 77 2.83 -40.38 -6.01
N GLU A 78 1.92 -40.57 -5.05
CA GLU A 78 1.93 -39.90 -3.75
C GLU A 78 2.20 -40.90 -2.61
N TRP A 79 2.97 -40.47 -1.62
CA TRP A 79 3.27 -41.21 -0.39
C TRP A 79 3.00 -40.30 0.80
N LYS A 80 1.97 -40.63 1.59
CA LYS A 80 1.60 -39.85 2.79
C LYS A 80 2.56 -40.11 3.94
N ALA A 81 2.76 -39.12 4.79
CA ALA A 81 3.48 -39.30 6.03
C ALA A 81 2.78 -40.34 6.94
N ILE A 82 3.57 -41.17 7.59
CA ILE A 82 3.14 -42.27 8.47
C ILE A 82 3.27 -41.85 9.92
N GLU A 83 4.45 -41.38 10.30
CA GLU A 83 4.83 -41.07 11.68
C GLU A 83 5.73 -39.84 11.71
N ILE A 84 5.72 -39.15 12.85
CA ILE A 84 6.59 -38.01 13.12
C ILE A 84 7.20 -38.19 14.51
N ASP A 85 8.52 -38.08 14.58
CA ASP A 85 9.29 -38.10 15.82
C ASP A 85 9.68 -36.66 16.22
N GLY A 86 9.66 -36.39 17.52
CA GLY A 86 10.00 -35.07 18.10
C GLY A 86 8.79 -34.13 18.28
N THR A 87 7.64 -34.46 17.70
CA THR A 87 6.34 -33.79 17.90
C THR A 87 5.21 -34.74 17.47
N ASP A 88 3.95 -34.28 17.52
CA ASP A 88 2.77 -34.98 16.97
C ASP A 88 2.19 -34.22 15.77
N PHE A 89 1.65 -34.92 14.77
CA PHE A 89 0.91 -34.28 13.70
C PHE A 89 -0.32 -33.53 14.21
N ASN A 90 -0.69 -32.44 13.53
CA ASN A 90 -1.83 -31.57 13.85
C ASN A 90 -1.79 -30.96 15.26
N ARG A 91 -0.63 -31.01 15.93
CA ARG A 91 -0.43 -30.43 17.25
C ARG A 91 0.52 -29.23 17.17
N LYS A 92 0.22 -28.20 17.97
CA LYS A 92 1.14 -27.08 18.17
C LYS A 92 2.35 -27.55 18.96
N PHE A 93 3.54 -27.31 18.43
CA PHE A 93 4.79 -27.44 19.15
C PHE A 93 5.60 -26.15 19.04
N GLN A 94 6.30 -25.81 20.11
CA GLN A 94 7.06 -24.57 20.22
C GLN A 94 8.51 -24.82 19.82
N VAL A 95 9.09 -23.91 19.03
CA VAL A 95 10.54 -23.94 18.79
C VAL A 95 11.29 -23.53 20.05
N SER A 96 12.51 -24.04 20.24
CA SER A 96 13.38 -23.68 21.37
C SER A 96 13.68 -22.17 21.44
N GLU A 97 14.32 -21.71 22.51
CA GLU A 97 14.80 -20.32 22.63
C GLU A 97 15.78 -19.92 21.51
N GLN A 98 16.45 -20.89 20.89
CA GLN A 98 17.30 -20.68 19.72
C GLN A 98 16.51 -20.62 18.40
N GLY A 99 15.19 -20.72 18.45
CA GLY A 99 14.30 -20.71 17.30
C GLY A 99 14.30 -22.02 16.49
N LYS A 100 14.76 -23.13 17.08
CA LYS A 100 14.92 -24.42 16.39
C LYS A 100 14.15 -25.57 17.03
N ALA A 101 13.65 -26.50 16.22
CA ALA A 101 13.17 -27.81 16.65
C ALA A 101 13.58 -28.86 15.61
N ASN A 102 14.06 -30.01 16.07
CA ASN A 102 14.47 -31.12 15.20
C ASN A 102 13.37 -32.17 15.19
N ILE A 103 13.01 -32.64 14.00
CA ILE A 103 11.99 -33.68 13.80
C ILE A 103 12.49 -34.71 12.78
N SER A 104 11.91 -35.90 12.82
CA SER A 104 11.96 -36.83 11.68
C SER A 104 10.57 -37.28 11.28
N ILE A 105 10.37 -37.49 9.99
CA ILE A 105 9.08 -37.88 9.42
C ILE A 105 9.27 -39.10 8.54
N ASP A 106 8.47 -40.13 8.80
CA ASP A 106 8.47 -41.37 8.03
C ASP A 106 7.42 -41.35 6.93
N PHE A 107 7.82 -41.89 5.79
CA PHE A 107 7.01 -42.11 4.61
C PHE A 107 7.19 -43.57 4.16
N PRO A 108 6.25 -44.12 3.38
CA PRO A 108 6.45 -45.41 2.75
C PRO A 108 7.76 -45.49 1.95
N ALA A 109 8.28 -46.71 1.77
CA ALA A 109 9.48 -46.96 0.98
C ALA A 109 9.35 -46.35 -0.44
N LEU A 110 10.34 -45.55 -0.83
CA LEU A 110 10.46 -45.04 -2.18
C LEU A 110 11.25 -46.04 -3.03
N SER A 111 10.82 -46.25 -4.28
CA SER A 111 11.64 -47.01 -5.25
C SER A 111 13.00 -46.35 -5.43
N LYS A 112 14.06 -47.15 -5.49
CA LYS A 112 15.44 -46.68 -5.73
C LYS A 112 15.61 -45.98 -7.09
N GLU A 113 14.65 -46.13 -8.00
CA GLU A 113 14.61 -45.47 -9.31
C GLU A 113 14.16 -44.01 -9.24
N ILE A 114 13.50 -43.59 -8.16
CA ILE A 114 13.02 -42.22 -7.98
C ILE A 114 14.22 -41.29 -7.75
N LYS A 115 14.38 -40.34 -8.68
CA LYS A 115 15.51 -39.39 -8.68
C LYS A 115 15.16 -38.07 -8.01
N THR A 116 13.89 -37.68 -8.02
CA THR A 116 13.41 -36.38 -7.55
C THR A 116 12.03 -36.52 -6.94
N ILE A 117 11.76 -35.74 -5.90
CA ILE A 117 10.45 -35.69 -5.24
C ILE A 117 10.06 -34.25 -4.90
N ASP A 118 8.77 -33.98 -4.76
CA ASP A 118 8.29 -32.81 -4.04
C ASP A 118 7.82 -33.23 -2.65
N LEU A 119 8.02 -32.37 -1.65
CA LEU A 119 7.39 -32.47 -0.34
C LEU A 119 6.28 -31.43 -0.26
N CYS A 120 5.05 -31.85 0.01
CA CYS A 120 3.88 -30.99 -0.01
C CYS A 120 2.97 -31.25 1.19
N GLU A 121 2.30 -30.20 1.66
CA GLU A 121 1.22 -30.23 2.63
C GLU A 121 -0.08 -29.77 1.95
N ARG A 122 -1.24 -30.27 2.39
CA ARG A 122 -2.54 -29.88 1.82
C ARG A 122 -3.25 -28.85 2.68
N SER A 123 -3.15 -28.96 4.00
CA SER A 123 -3.78 -28.07 4.97
C SER A 123 -2.84 -26.98 5.47
N GLY A 124 -3.42 -26.00 6.17
CA GLY A 124 -2.72 -24.90 6.80
C GLY A 124 -2.83 -23.58 6.02
N ASP A 125 -2.63 -22.47 6.72
CA ASP A 125 -2.63 -21.12 6.12
C ASP A 125 -1.46 -20.92 5.14
N SER A 126 -0.48 -21.81 5.20
CA SER A 126 0.81 -21.71 4.53
C SER A 126 1.42 -23.09 4.34
N PRO A 127 0.79 -23.97 3.56
CA PRO A 127 1.17 -25.37 3.45
C PRO A 127 2.60 -25.50 2.98
N ILE A 128 3.39 -26.35 3.63
CA ILE A 128 4.79 -26.60 3.27
C ILE A 128 4.86 -27.12 1.83
N ARG A 129 5.70 -26.50 1.00
CA ARG A 129 6.02 -26.96 -0.36
C ARG A 129 7.51 -26.80 -0.63
N ILE A 130 8.18 -27.91 -0.91
CA ILE A 130 9.57 -27.96 -1.37
C ILE A 130 9.60 -28.81 -2.64
N ILE A 131 10.11 -28.24 -3.72
CA ILE A 131 9.90 -28.72 -5.09
C ILE A 131 11.20 -29.26 -5.66
N ASN A 132 11.11 -30.40 -6.35
CA ASN A 132 12.22 -31.06 -7.03
C ASN A 132 13.43 -31.29 -6.11
N ILE A 133 13.19 -31.84 -4.93
CA ILE A 133 14.22 -32.33 -4.01
C ILE A 133 14.97 -33.48 -4.71
N ASN A 134 16.28 -33.33 -4.86
CA ASN A 134 17.15 -34.30 -5.53
C ASN A 134 17.52 -35.44 -4.57
N LEU A 135 17.30 -36.68 -5.02
CA LEU A 135 17.63 -37.89 -4.28
C LEU A 135 18.94 -38.56 -4.77
N GLN A 136 19.70 -37.91 -5.64
CA GLN A 136 21.02 -38.37 -6.10
C GLN A 136 22.14 -37.72 -5.28
N ASP A 137 23.30 -38.38 -5.21
CA ASP A 137 24.44 -37.89 -4.43
C ASP A 137 24.89 -36.50 -4.91
N ALA A 138 25.19 -35.63 -3.95
CA ALA A 138 25.44 -34.20 -4.14
C ALA A 138 26.61 -33.92 -5.09
N SER A 139 26.32 -33.84 -6.39
CA SER A 139 27.31 -33.47 -7.42
C SER A 139 26.76 -32.55 -8.51
N VAL A 140 25.50 -32.11 -8.42
CA VAL A 140 24.93 -31.18 -9.41
C VAL A 140 24.16 -30.07 -8.71
N SER A 141 24.87 -29.00 -8.36
CA SER A 141 24.25 -27.69 -8.16
C SER A 141 23.71 -27.24 -9.51
N SER A 142 22.39 -27.31 -9.72
CA SER A 142 21.76 -26.83 -10.95
C SER A 142 21.89 -25.32 -11.04
N GLY A 143 22.88 -24.85 -11.81
CA GLY A 143 23.09 -23.43 -12.15
C GLY A 143 22.03 -22.85 -13.09
N LYS A 144 20.74 -23.05 -12.78
CA LYS A 144 19.64 -22.39 -13.48
C LYS A 144 19.51 -20.91 -13.08
N ASP A 145 19.89 -20.57 -11.85
CA ASP A 145 19.78 -19.20 -11.32
C ASP A 145 20.61 -18.20 -12.14
N THR A 146 21.78 -18.59 -12.64
CA THR A 146 22.69 -17.63 -13.31
C THR A 146 22.24 -17.24 -14.73
N ILE A 147 21.59 -18.14 -15.47
CA ILE A 147 21.22 -17.89 -16.88
C ILE A 147 19.95 -17.03 -16.97
N GLN A 148 18.97 -17.25 -16.09
CA GLN A 148 17.71 -16.50 -16.11
C GLN A 148 17.92 -15.05 -15.63
N THR A 149 18.70 -14.85 -14.57
CA THR A 149 19.14 -13.53 -14.12
C THR A 149 19.90 -12.77 -15.21
N ALA A 150 20.73 -13.46 -16.01
CA ALA A 150 21.46 -12.83 -17.12
C ALA A 150 20.55 -12.37 -18.28
N LEU A 151 19.47 -13.11 -18.59
CA LEU A 151 18.48 -12.71 -19.60
C LEU A 151 17.66 -11.50 -19.13
N PHE A 152 17.32 -11.46 -17.83
CA PHE A 152 16.60 -10.36 -17.20
C PHE A 152 17.39 -9.03 -17.25
N HIS A 153 18.71 -9.09 -17.11
CA HIS A 153 19.58 -7.91 -17.13
C HIS A 153 19.96 -7.38 -18.53
N LYS A 154 19.69 -8.11 -19.62
CA LYS A 154 20.23 -7.78 -20.96
C LYS A 154 19.58 -6.55 -21.64
N ASN A 155 18.52 -5.96 -21.07
CA ASN A 155 17.71 -4.91 -21.71
C ASN A 155 17.60 -3.63 -20.87
N ILE A 156 18.72 -2.99 -20.52
CA ILE A 156 18.71 -1.71 -19.80
C ILE A 156 19.59 -0.70 -20.53
N SER A 157 18.97 0.24 -21.22
CA SER A 157 19.62 1.50 -21.62
C SER A 157 19.56 2.46 -20.44
N GLN A 158 20.71 3.00 -20.03
CA GLN A 158 20.77 4.15 -19.13
C GLN A 158 20.30 5.37 -19.92
N GLN A 159 19.26 6.06 -19.47
CA GLN A 159 18.86 7.33 -20.08
C GLN A 159 18.37 8.32 -19.02
N ASP A 160 19.00 9.48 -19.04
CA ASP A 160 18.64 10.78 -18.48
C ASP A 160 18.17 10.88 -17.01
N THR A 161 19.04 11.53 -16.24
CA THR A 161 18.76 12.15 -14.95
C THR A 161 17.62 13.18 -15.09
N VAL A 162 16.44 12.85 -14.59
CA VAL A 162 15.32 13.79 -14.47
C VAL A 162 15.69 14.93 -13.52
N LYS A 163 15.64 16.17 -14.02
CA LYS A 163 15.70 17.38 -13.19
C LYS A 163 14.38 17.53 -12.42
N LEU A 164 14.46 17.88 -11.14
CA LEU A 164 13.34 18.07 -10.19
C LEU A 164 12.36 19.22 -10.50
N ASN A 165 12.21 19.61 -11.76
CA ASN A 165 11.26 20.63 -12.21
C ASN A 165 10.36 20.01 -13.28
N ASN A 166 9.04 20.22 -13.18
CA ASN A 166 8.01 19.65 -14.06
C ASN A 166 7.72 18.15 -13.84
N ILE A 167 7.40 17.78 -12.60
CA ILE A 167 7.09 16.38 -12.23
C ILE A 167 5.70 15.92 -12.71
N LEU A 168 4.80 16.87 -13.01
CA LEU A 168 3.43 16.59 -13.46
C LEU A 168 3.42 16.28 -14.97
N LYS A 169 3.32 14.99 -15.31
CA LYS A 169 3.25 14.52 -16.69
C LYS A 169 2.46 13.21 -16.76
N LYS A 170 1.57 13.11 -17.75
CA LYS A 170 0.83 11.88 -18.04
C LYS A 170 1.72 10.96 -18.88
N ASN A 171 2.18 9.85 -18.30
CA ASN A 171 2.94 8.84 -19.04
C ASN A 171 2.79 7.46 -18.38
N ILE A 172 3.14 6.40 -19.10
CA ILE A 172 3.16 5.04 -18.60
C ILE A 172 4.54 4.77 -18.00
N ALA A 173 4.56 4.22 -16.79
CA ALA A 173 5.75 3.63 -16.20
C ALA A 173 5.67 2.11 -16.25
N VAL A 174 6.81 1.43 -16.30
CA VAL A 174 6.87 -0.04 -16.39
C VAL A 174 7.63 -0.59 -15.20
N LEU A 175 6.97 -1.44 -14.41
CA LEU A 175 7.62 -2.22 -13.36
C LEU A 175 7.83 -3.64 -13.89
N LYS A 176 9.08 -4.08 -13.95
CA LYS A 176 9.47 -5.45 -14.27
C LYS A 176 10.12 -6.08 -13.05
N GLY A 177 9.91 -7.36 -12.84
CA GLY A 177 10.59 -8.03 -11.74
C GLY A 177 10.82 -9.52 -11.95
N HIS A 178 11.66 -10.09 -11.09
CA HIS A 178 12.00 -11.50 -11.05
C HIS A 178 12.09 -11.99 -9.59
N ILE A 179 11.51 -13.16 -9.32
CA ILE A 179 11.59 -13.83 -8.02
C ILE A 179 12.46 -15.08 -8.16
N ASN A 180 13.71 -14.99 -7.72
CA ASN A 180 14.64 -16.11 -7.68
C ASN A 180 14.08 -17.21 -6.76
N GLY A 181 14.18 -18.48 -7.19
CA GLY A 181 13.62 -19.63 -6.47
C GLY A 181 12.09 -19.76 -6.55
N TYR A 182 11.41 -18.99 -7.41
CA TYR A 182 10.00 -19.20 -7.70
C TYR A 182 9.76 -20.45 -8.55
N HIS A 183 8.67 -21.16 -8.27
CA HIS A 183 8.15 -22.22 -9.13
C HIS A 183 6.61 -22.23 -9.03
N PRO A 184 5.83 -22.39 -10.13
CA PRO A 184 4.35 -22.42 -10.10
C PRO A 184 3.73 -23.38 -9.08
N ARG A 185 4.31 -24.58 -8.95
CA ARG A 185 3.93 -25.58 -7.92
C ARG A 185 4.05 -25.11 -6.47
N LEU A 186 4.73 -24.00 -6.16
CA LEU A 186 4.72 -23.38 -4.83
C LEU A 186 3.37 -22.79 -4.45
N ARG A 187 2.51 -22.50 -5.44
CA ARG A 187 1.21 -21.83 -5.22
C ARG A 187 1.33 -20.52 -4.43
N PHE A 188 2.43 -19.78 -4.62
CA PHE A 188 2.69 -18.51 -3.94
C PHE A 188 1.67 -17.40 -4.29
N GLY A 189 0.96 -17.55 -5.41
CA GLY A 189 -0.02 -16.58 -5.90
C GLY A 189 0.62 -15.45 -6.71
N ASN A 190 -0.21 -14.45 -7.02
CA ASN A 190 0.17 -13.24 -7.75
C ASN A 190 0.28 -12.06 -6.77
N GLY A 191 0.92 -10.98 -7.22
CA GLY A 191 1.00 -9.73 -6.47
C GLY A 191 -0.07 -8.73 -6.85
N SER A 192 -0.16 -7.64 -6.10
CA SER A 192 -1.04 -6.50 -6.38
C SER A 192 -0.41 -5.18 -5.93
N ILE A 193 -0.64 -4.12 -6.72
CA ILE A 193 -0.26 -2.75 -6.36
C ILE A 193 -1.56 -1.95 -6.18
N TYR A 194 -1.70 -1.27 -5.05
CA TYR A 194 -2.80 -0.32 -4.82
C TYR A 194 -2.36 1.07 -5.26
N LEU A 195 -2.56 1.37 -6.55
CA LEU A 195 -2.12 2.62 -7.15
C LEU A 195 -3.10 3.74 -6.81
N ASP A 196 -2.59 4.71 -6.06
CA ASP A 196 -3.34 5.86 -5.61
C ASP A 196 -3.12 7.09 -6.49
N ASN A 197 -4.21 7.81 -6.77
CA ASN A 197 -4.17 9.06 -7.53
C ASN A 197 -4.61 10.25 -6.65
N VAL A 198 -3.63 11.08 -6.29
CA VAL A 198 -3.81 12.30 -5.50
C VAL A 198 -4.70 13.30 -6.23
N ILE A 199 -4.66 13.36 -7.57
CA ILE A 199 -5.43 14.33 -8.37
C ILE A 199 -6.93 13.99 -8.37
N THR A 200 -7.29 12.70 -8.48
CA THR A 200 -8.67 12.24 -8.69
C THR A 200 -9.33 11.61 -7.47
N LYS A 201 -8.56 11.31 -6.42
CA LYS A 201 -8.95 10.47 -5.27
C LYS A 201 -9.18 9.00 -5.61
N GLU A 202 -9.00 8.59 -6.86
CA GLU A 202 -9.16 7.18 -7.25
C GLU A 202 -8.03 6.33 -6.65
N GLN A 203 -8.41 5.11 -6.26
CA GLN A 203 -7.49 4.03 -5.96
C GLN A 203 -7.80 2.89 -6.92
N ARG A 204 -6.76 2.36 -7.57
CA ARG A 204 -6.88 1.25 -8.51
C ARG A 204 -6.01 0.09 -8.05
N THR A 205 -6.56 -1.12 -8.03
CA THR A 205 -5.77 -2.33 -7.79
C THR A 205 -5.22 -2.83 -9.12
N ILE A 206 -3.90 -2.79 -9.27
CA ILE A 206 -3.19 -3.29 -10.44
C ILE A 206 -2.68 -4.71 -10.13
N PRO A 207 -3.21 -5.76 -10.79
CA PRO A 207 -2.70 -7.11 -10.59
C PRO A 207 -1.30 -7.26 -11.18
N VAL A 208 -0.46 -8.04 -10.50
CA VAL A 208 0.90 -8.37 -10.93
C VAL A 208 1.01 -9.89 -11.05
N ASN A 209 0.85 -10.38 -12.27
CA ASN A 209 0.89 -11.81 -12.56
C ASN A 209 2.35 -12.27 -12.72
N ILE A 210 2.70 -13.35 -12.01
CA ILE A 210 4.02 -13.96 -12.07
C ILE A 210 3.97 -15.14 -13.05
N ASP A 211 4.89 -15.18 -14.01
CA ASP A 211 4.97 -16.26 -14.99
C ASP A 211 5.64 -17.52 -14.40
N SER A 212 5.73 -18.58 -15.20
CA SER A 212 6.30 -19.85 -14.74
C SER A 212 7.79 -19.81 -14.39
N LEU A 213 8.48 -18.76 -14.80
CA LEU A 213 9.90 -18.52 -14.55
C LEU A 213 10.12 -17.50 -13.42
N GLY A 214 9.06 -17.04 -12.76
CA GLY A 214 9.17 -16.05 -11.69
C GLY A 214 9.28 -14.61 -12.18
N ASN A 215 9.14 -14.34 -13.48
CA ASN A 215 9.15 -12.97 -14.00
C ASN A 215 7.75 -12.35 -13.92
N PHE A 216 7.72 -11.03 -13.79
CA PHE A 216 6.50 -10.24 -13.95
C PHE A 216 6.78 -8.93 -14.67
N THR A 217 5.75 -8.40 -15.32
CA THR A 217 5.76 -7.07 -15.93
C THR A 217 4.39 -6.44 -15.76
N THR A 218 4.35 -5.20 -15.26
CA THR A 218 3.12 -4.43 -15.11
C THR A 218 3.35 -2.99 -15.53
N THR A 219 2.29 -2.34 -16.02
CA THR A 219 2.32 -0.96 -16.48
C THR A 219 1.47 -0.08 -15.57
N LEU A 220 1.98 1.09 -15.21
CA LEU A 220 1.31 2.05 -14.34
C LEU A 220 1.06 3.34 -15.12
N GLN A 221 -0.20 3.71 -15.33
CA GLN A 221 -0.53 5.03 -15.87
C GLN A 221 -0.36 6.08 -14.77
N LEU A 222 0.68 6.91 -14.88
CA LEU A 222 1.04 7.90 -13.88
C LEU A 222 0.84 9.32 -14.40
N TYR A 223 0.67 10.25 -13.44
CA TYR A 223 0.59 11.69 -13.68
C TYR A 223 1.70 12.46 -12.96
N TYR A 224 2.41 11.80 -12.05
CA TYR A 224 3.52 12.29 -11.24
C TYR A 224 4.30 11.07 -10.71
N PRO A 225 5.55 11.21 -10.25
CA PRO A 225 6.28 10.10 -9.63
C PRO A 225 5.65 9.64 -8.32
N VAL A 226 5.69 8.34 -8.06
CA VAL A 226 5.03 7.73 -6.91
C VAL A 226 5.97 6.82 -6.12
N GLN A 227 5.81 6.84 -4.80
CA GLN A 227 6.26 5.76 -3.92
C GLN A 227 5.07 4.81 -3.73
N GLN A 228 5.26 3.52 -4.02
CA GLN A 228 4.21 2.49 -3.97
C GLN A 228 4.73 1.17 -3.42
N THR A 229 3.80 0.28 -3.09
CA THR A 229 4.11 -1.05 -2.55
C THR A 229 3.50 -2.12 -3.44
N LEU A 230 4.32 -3.09 -3.85
CA LEU A 230 3.91 -4.35 -4.46
C LEU A 230 3.67 -5.35 -3.34
N PHE A 231 2.41 -5.71 -3.10
CA PHE A 231 2.03 -6.69 -2.09
C PHE A 231 1.99 -8.09 -2.68
N PHE A 232 2.49 -9.06 -1.94
CA PHE A 232 2.29 -10.49 -2.18
C PHE A 232 1.49 -11.10 -1.03
N GLN A 233 1.13 -12.39 -1.13
CA GLN A 233 0.51 -13.11 -0.01
C GLN A 233 1.40 -13.09 1.25
N LYS A 234 2.71 -13.15 1.06
CA LYS A 234 3.72 -13.01 2.09
C LYS A 234 4.81 -12.06 1.62
N GLY A 235 5.04 -11.00 2.39
CA GLY A 235 6.01 -9.97 2.04
C GLY A 235 5.46 -8.94 1.06
N TYR A 236 6.28 -7.92 0.84
CA TYR A 236 5.97 -6.78 -0.01
C TYR A 236 7.24 -6.13 -0.55
N ILE A 237 7.18 -5.41 -1.67
CA ILE A 237 8.31 -4.63 -2.15
C ILE A 237 7.90 -3.18 -2.30
N ASN A 238 8.54 -2.30 -1.55
CA ASN A 238 8.39 -0.86 -1.72
C ASN A 238 9.23 -0.37 -2.89
N PHE A 239 8.66 0.46 -3.76
CA PHE A 239 9.38 1.02 -4.89
C PHE A 239 8.98 2.48 -5.17
N TYR A 240 9.91 3.22 -5.75
CA TYR A 240 9.73 4.53 -6.34
C TYR A 240 9.83 4.43 -7.85
N ILE A 241 8.86 5.00 -8.56
CA ILE A 241 8.82 4.98 -10.02
C ILE A 241 8.28 6.30 -10.58
N GLU A 242 8.79 6.72 -11.73
CA GLU A 242 8.37 7.94 -12.42
C GLU A 242 7.62 7.68 -13.72
N PRO A 243 6.76 8.61 -14.17
CA PRO A 243 6.10 8.48 -15.47
C PRO A 243 7.14 8.43 -16.61
N GLY A 244 7.08 7.38 -17.44
CA GLY A 244 7.98 7.15 -18.56
C GLY A 244 9.19 6.28 -18.24
N ASP A 245 9.46 5.98 -16.97
CA ASP A 245 10.59 5.14 -16.57
C ASP A 245 10.25 3.65 -16.55
N THR A 246 11.29 2.82 -16.66
CA THR A 246 11.24 1.39 -16.38
C THR A 246 12.07 1.07 -15.15
N LEU A 247 11.44 0.51 -14.11
CA LEU A 247 12.12 -0.01 -12.93
C LEU A 247 12.17 -1.54 -12.99
N LEU A 248 13.34 -2.10 -12.72
CA LEU A 248 13.55 -3.53 -12.60
C LEU A 248 13.79 -3.91 -11.15
N VAL A 249 13.13 -4.97 -10.66
CA VAL A 249 13.30 -5.45 -9.29
C VAL A 249 13.54 -6.96 -9.21
N GLU A 250 14.56 -7.38 -8.48
CA GLU A 250 14.85 -8.79 -8.19
C GLU A 250 14.68 -9.04 -6.69
N THR A 251 14.07 -10.17 -6.33
CA THR A 251 13.99 -10.65 -4.95
C THR A 251 14.12 -12.17 -4.92
N GLU A 252 14.19 -12.74 -3.72
CA GLU A 252 14.34 -14.17 -3.49
C GLU A 252 13.06 -14.72 -2.82
N MET A 253 12.62 -15.90 -3.23
CA MET A 253 11.44 -16.57 -2.67
C MET A 253 11.58 -16.77 -1.15
N ASP A 254 12.79 -17.12 -0.69
CA ASP A 254 13.10 -17.27 0.73
C ASP A 254 12.93 -15.96 1.52
N ARG A 255 13.21 -14.80 0.91
CA ARG A 255 13.09 -13.49 1.56
C ARG A 255 11.64 -13.11 1.75
N LEU A 256 10.80 -13.34 0.74
CA LEU A 256 9.36 -13.09 0.81
C LEU A 256 8.64 -14.01 1.80
N THR A 257 9.18 -15.20 2.06
CA THR A 257 8.52 -16.24 2.87
C THR A 257 9.11 -16.46 4.25
N THR A 258 10.18 -15.72 4.60
CA THR A 258 10.80 -15.80 5.93
C THR A 258 9.89 -15.20 6.98
N PRO A 259 9.57 -15.93 8.08
CA PRO A 259 8.79 -15.37 9.16
C PRO A 259 9.59 -14.29 9.89
N VAL A 260 8.94 -13.15 10.12
CA VAL A 260 9.48 -12.03 10.89
C VAL A 260 8.46 -11.57 11.92
N ARG A 261 8.92 -10.95 13.00
CA ARG A 261 8.02 -10.38 14.02
C ARG A 261 7.27 -9.19 13.47
N ASN A 262 8.00 -8.28 12.81
CA ASN A 262 7.45 -7.14 12.11
C ASN A 262 7.83 -7.26 10.64
N ILE A 263 6.86 -7.06 9.74
CA ILE A 263 7.06 -7.26 8.31
C ILE A 263 8.10 -6.28 7.73
N GLU A 264 8.28 -5.14 8.40
CA GLU A 264 9.27 -4.10 8.09
C GLU A 264 10.71 -4.56 8.34
N ASP A 265 10.92 -5.58 9.19
CA ASP A 265 12.25 -6.15 9.42
C ASP A 265 12.79 -6.87 8.18
N LEU A 266 11.92 -7.25 7.24
CA LEU A 266 12.35 -7.80 5.95
C LEU A 266 13.22 -6.83 5.17
N GLU A 267 12.87 -5.53 5.18
CA GLU A 267 13.64 -4.51 4.47
C GLU A 267 15.05 -4.35 5.04
N LYS A 268 15.33 -4.77 6.27
CA LYS A 268 16.68 -4.69 6.88
C LYS A 268 17.67 -5.68 6.26
N GLN A 269 17.19 -6.70 5.54
CA GLN A 269 18.04 -7.72 4.94
C GLN A 269 18.65 -7.19 3.63
N ASP A 270 19.98 -7.13 3.52
CA ASP A 270 20.69 -6.49 2.39
C ASP A 270 20.27 -6.97 1.01
N ASN A 271 19.84 -8.23 0.88
CA ASN A 271 19.40 -8.84 -0.37
C ASN A 271 17.87 -8.99 -0.48
N TYR A 272 17.10 -8.20 0.28
CA TYR A 272 15.63 -8.29 0.25
C TYR A 272 15.05 -7.95 -1.12
N ALA A 273 15.47 -6.82 -1.69
CA ALA A 273 15.09 -6.40 -3.03
C ALA A 273 16.27 -5.68 -3.67
N LYS A 274 16.61 -6.06 -4.90
CA LYS A 274 17.61 -5.42 -5.73
C LYS A 274 16.93 -4.64 -6.83
N TYR A 275 17.32 -3.38 -7.02
CA TYR A 275 16.75 -2.50 -8.02
C TYR A 275 17.75 -2.25 -9.16
N TYR A 276 17.25 -2.16 -10.39
CA TYR A 276 18.02 -1.81 -11.59
C TYR A 276 17.28 -0.80 -12.46
N GLY A 277 18.00 -0.17 -13.38
CA GLY A 277 17.52 0.95 -14.21
C GLY A 277 17.85 2.31 -13.60
N ASN A 278 17.35 3.38 -14.22
CA ASN A 278 17.67 4.77 -13.86
C ASN A 278 17.29 5.13 -12.41
N LEU A 279 16.27 4.47 -11.87
CA LEU A 279 15.73 4.73 -10.54
C LEU A 279 16.30 3.80 -9.45
N ALA A 280 17.26 2.95 -9.79
CA ALA A 280 17.84 2.00 -8.85
C ALA A 280 18.45 2.68 -7.62
N GLN A 281 19.29 3.70 -7.84
CA GLN A 281 19.92 4.45 -6.76
C GLN A 281 18.89 5.08 -5.82
N THR A 282 17.87 5.76 -6.37
CA THR A 282 16.81 6.38 -5.56
C THR A 282 16.06 5.34 -4.73
N ASN A 283 15.77 4.16 -5.28
CA ASN A 283 15.11 3.08 -4.54
C ASN A 283 15.97 2.53 -3.39
N TYR A 284 17.27 2.30 -3.62
CA TYR A 284 18.19 1.86 -2.56
C TYR A 284 18.34 2.90 -1.46
N GLU A 285 18.52 4.18 -1.83
CA GLU A 285 18.64 5.28 -0.87
C GLU A 285 17.35 5.43 -0.04
N LEU A 286 16.18 5.40 -0.67
CA LEU A 286 14.88 5.45 0.05
C LEU A 286 14.69 4.26 0.99
N ARG A 287 15.07 3.05 0.58
CA ARG A 287 15.06 1.87 1.47
C ARG A 287 15.96 2.08 2.68
N ASN A 288 17.20 2.53 2.47
CA ASN A 288 18.16 2.74 3.54
C ASN A 288 17.66 3.79 4.55
N ILE A 289 16.97 4.83 4.07
CA ILE A 289 16.34 5.84 4.92
C ILE A 289 15.20 5.23 5.74
N ARG A 290 14.26 4.49 5.11
CA ARG A 290 13.16 3.84 5.84
C ARG A 290 13.65 2.89 6.92
N VAL A 291 14.66 2.08 6.61
CA VAL A 291 15.28 1.14 7.56
C VAL A 291 15.96 1.88 8.72
N SER A 292 16.57 3.03 8.46
CA SER A 292 17.31 3.80 9.47
C SER A 292 16.41 4.65 10.38
N PHE A 293 15.22 5.03 9.92
CA PHE A 293 14.30 5.96 10.59
C PHE A 293 12.94 5.34 10.89
N HIS A 294 12.93 4.16 11.52
CA HIS A 294 11.69 3.55 12.00
C HIS A 294 11.20 4.25 13.28
N ASN A 295 9.93 4.69 13.30
CA ASN A 295 9.33 5.36 14.46
C ASN A 295 8.68 4.33 15.40
N ASP A 296 8.92 4.46 16.70
CA ASP A 296 8.18 3.74 17.73
C ASP A 296 6.82 4.43 17.96
N ILE A 297 5.73 3.66 17.92
CA ILE A 297 4.34 4.16 17.90
C ILE A 297 3.68 4.06 19.29
N GLN A 298 4.31 3.39 20.27
CA GLN A 298 3.63 3.08 21.53
C GLN A 298 3.26 4.34 22.35
N GLU A 299 4.11 5.37 22.38
CA GLU A 299 3.80 6.61 23.09
C GLU A 299 2.67 7.42 22.42
N LEU A 300 2.57 7.36 21.09
CA LEU A 300 1.59 8.11 20.31
C LEU A 300 0.15 7.75 20.67
N ALA A 301 -0.15 6.47 20.86
CA ALA A 301 -1.49 6.03 21.22
C ALA A 301 -1.93 6.63 22.57
N THR A 302 -1.03 6.71 23.55
CA THR A 302 -1.33 7.29 24.87
C THR A 302 -1.53 8.80 24.78
N ASP A 303 -0.68 9.50 24.03
CA ASP A 303 -0.77 10.94 23.87
C ASP A 303 -2.05 11.38 23.16
N ILE A 304 -2.48 10.66 22.13
CA ILE A 304 -3.75 10.90 21.41
C ILE A 304 -4.93 10.88 22.38
N LEU A 305 -4.87 10.04 23.42
CA LEU A 305 -5.95 9.87 24.40
C LEU A 305 -5.93 10.90 25.53
N THR A 306 -4.77 11.51 25.80
CA THR A 306 -4.51 12.23 27.07
C THR A 306 -4.12 13.68 26.89
N LEU A 307 -3.48 14.05 25.78
CA LEU A 307 -3.03 15.42 25.54
C LEU A 307 -4.13 16.27 24.89
N SER A 308 -4.24 17.52 25.32
CA SER A 308 -5.06 18.54 24.65
C SER A 308 -4.47 18.91 23.27
N PRO A 309 -5.26 19.54 22.37
CA PRO A 309 -4.78 19.83 21.02
C PRO A 309 -3.47 20.62 20.98
N ILE A 310 -3.33 21.64 21.83
CA ILE A 310 -2.12 22.48 21.85
C ILE A 310 -0.91 21.71 22.38
N LEU A 311 -1.07 20.98 23.49
CA LEU A 311 0.02 20.19 24.07
C LEU A 311 0.48 19.08 23.12
N PHE A 312 -0.45 18.43 22.42
CA PHE A 312 -0.15 17.44 21.40
C PHE A 312 0.67 18.07 20.26
N LYS A 313 0.19 19.19 19.69
CA LYS A 313 0.90 19.92 18.63
C LYS A 313 2.31 20.30 19.07
N GLU A 314 2.48 20.88 20.25
CA GLU A 314 3.78 21.34 20.75
C GLU A 314 4.77 20.18 20.96
N LYS A 315 4.34 19.09 21.61
CA LYS A 315 5.18 17.90 21.81
C LYS A 315 5.70 17.37 20.47
N TYR A 316 4.79 17.10 19.55
CA TYR A 316 5.14 16.47 18.28
C TYR A 316 5.82 17.39 17.29
N THR A 317 5.61 18.71 17.37
CA THR A 317 6.39 19.69 16.60
C THR A 317 7.85 19.69 17.02
N ARG A 318 8.12 19.65 18.33
CA ARG A 318 9.48 19.56 18.87
C ARG A 318 10.17 18.26 18.45
N GLU A 319 9.49 17.12 18.55
CA GLU A 319 10.02 15.83 18.12
C GLU A 319 10.29 15.81 16.60
N TYR A 320 9.36 16.30 15.80
CA TYR A 320 9.54 16.47 14.36
C TYR A 320 10.81 17.25 14.03
N HIS A 321 11.02 18.42 14.65
CA HIS A 321 12.23 19.21 14.41
C HIS A 321 13.51 18.46 14.77
N GLN A 322 13.52 17.75 15.90
CA GLN A 322 14.68 16.94 16.31
C GLN A 322 14.96 15.80 15.33
N GLN A 323 13.93 15.06 14.92
CA GLN A 323 14.09 13.94 13.98
C GLN A 323 14.49 14.43 12.58
N ARG A 324 13.94 15.56 12.13
CA ARG A 324 14.27 16.15 10.85
C ARG A 324 15.71 16.64 10.78
N GLU A 325 16.24 17.25 11.84
CA GLU A 325 17.66 17.63 11.90
C GLU A 325 18.58 16.40 11.92
N LYS A 326 18.22 15.36 12.68
CA LYS A 326 18.93 14.06 12.63
C LYS A 326 18.93 13.48 11.20
N LEU A 327 17.79 13.53 10.51
CA LEU A 327 17.67 13.10 9.12
C LEU A 327 18.59 13.91 8.21
N LYS A 328 18.58 15.24 8.26
CA LYS A 328 19.48 16.08 7.44
C LYS A 328 20.95 15.74 7.65
N VAL A 329 21.39 15.57 8.89
CA VAL A 329 22.77 15.20 9.21
C VAL A 329 23.09 13.81 8.65
N TRP A 330 22.19 12.85 8.81
CA TRP A 330 22.35 11.50 8.28
C TRP A 330 22.41 11.47 6.75
N LEU A 331 21.52 12.21 6.05
CA LEU A 331 21.50 12.31 4.59
C LEU A 331 22.84 12.82 4.06
N LYS A 332 23.39 13.88 4.67
CA LYS A 332 24.71 14.43 4.32
C LYS A 332 25.83 13.45 4.60
N LYS A 333 25.84 12.80 5.77
CA LYS A 333 26.87 11.84 6.18
C LYS A 333 26.94 10.62 5.24
N ASN A 334 25.79 10.16 4.73
CA ASN A 334 25.70 8.99 3.87
C ASN A 334 25.73 9.33 2.37
N ASN A 335 26.04 10.58 2.00
CA ASN A 335 26.13 11.04 0.60
C ASN A 335 24.88 10.71 -0.24
N ILE A 336 23.69 10.83 0.37
CA ILE A 336 22.42 10.59 -0.34
C ILE A 336 22.25 11.60 -1.47
N SER A 337 21.78 11.14 -2.63
CA SER A 337 21.51 12.02 -3.77
C SER A 337 20.57 13.17 -3.41
N SER A 338 20.76 14.34 -4.02
CA SER A 338 19.95 15.53 -3.73
C SER A 338 18.45 15.28 -3.88
N LYS A 339 18.08 14.53 -4.92
CA LYS A 339 16.70 14.10 -5.18
C LYS A 339 16.13 13.26 -4.06
N THR A 340 16.81 12.19 -3.67
CA THR A 340 16.32 11.32 -2.60
C THR A 340 16.31 12.03 -1.26
N ALA A 341 17.29 12.91 -1.01
CA ALA A 341 17.32 13.75 0.18
C ALA A 341 16.11 14.68 0.26
N GLU A 342 15.72 15.31 -0.85
CA GLU A 342 14.50 16.13 -0.91
C GLU A 342 13.24 15.28 -0.66
N ILE A 343 13.10 14.14 -1.32
CA ILE A 343 11.97 13.21 -1.10
C ILE A 343 11.89 12.79 0.37
N ALA A 344 13.01 12.48 1.00
CA ALA A 344 13.06 12.05 2.41
C ALA A 344 12.64 13.16 3.38
N LEU A 345 13.05 14.40 3.12
CA LEU A 345 12.61 15.54 3.91
C LEU A 345 11.11 15.80 3.74
N LEU A 346 10.59 15.70 2.51
CA LEU A 346 9.15 15.82 2.25
C LEU A 346 8.36 14.68 2.90
N ASN A 347 8.86 13.44 2.88
CA ASN A 347 8.28 12.31 3.62
C ASN A 347 8.15 12.65 5.12
N SER A 348 9.20 13.24 5.73
CA SER A 348 9.18 13.67 7.13
C SER A 348 8.16 14.78 7.38
N ASP A 349 8.12 15.80 6.51
CA ASP A 349 7.22 16.96 6.63
C ASP A 349 5.75 16.52 6.57
N TYR A 350 5.41 15.67 5.60
CA TYR A 350 4.03 15.22 5.40
C TYR A 350 3.59 14.12 6.35
N ALA A 351 4.50 13.29 6.86
CA ALA A 351 4.18 12.36 7.95
C ALA A 351 3.81 13.10 9.23
N TYR A 352 4.58 14.15 9.59
CA TYR A 352 4.26 15.03 10.71
C TYR A 352 2.91 15.74 10.52
N ALA A 353 2.70 16.35 9.34
CA ALA A 353 1.46 17.05 9.05
C ALA A 353 0.23 16.14 9.09
N ARG A 354 0.36 14.94 8.51
CA ARG A 354 -0.69 13.91 8.55
C ARG A 354 -1.03 13.52 9.98
N MET A 355 -0.03 13.28 10.82
CA MET A 355 -0.23 12.90 12.23
C MET A 355 -1.03 13.95 13.02
N LEU A 356 -0.75 15.24 12.83
CA LEU A 356 -1.54 16.30 13.47
C LEU A 356 -2.99 16.31 12.99
N LEU A 357 -3.25 16.12 11.70
CA LEU A 357 -4.63 16.05 11.20
C LEU A 357 -5.35 14.72 11.54
N ASP A 358 -4.61 13.62 11.71
CA ASP A 358 -5.14 12.36 12.24
C ASP A 358 -5.58 12.55 13.70
N TYR A 359 -4.79 13.26 14.52
CA TYR A 359 -5.17 13.65 15.87
C TYR A 359 -6.44 14.51 15.88
N GLU A 360 -6.52 15.53 15.00
CA GLU A 360 -7.72 16.37 14.87
C GLU A 360 -8.96 15.51 14.60
N THR A 361 -8.86 14.61 13.62
CA THR A 361 -9.95 13.69 13.24
C THR A 361 -10.39 12.83 14.43
N TYR A 362 -9.43 12.28 15.19
CA TYR A 362 -9.72 11.49 16.39
C TYR A 362 -10.37 12.33 17.48
N HIS A 363 -9.81 13.49 17.78
CA HIS A 363 -10.25 14.38 18.85
C HIS A 363 -11.68 14.88 18.60
N THR A 364 -12.00 15.34 17.40
CA THR A 364 -13.35 15.81 17.06
C THR A 364 -14.39 14.70 17.16
N ARG A 365 -14.04 13.45 16.81
CA ARG A 365 -14.94 12.30 16.94
C ARG A 365 -15.18 11.89 18.40
N LYS A 366 -14.12 11.90 19.22
CA LYS A 366 -14.19 11.44 20.62
C LYS A 366 -14.72 12.51 21.57
N PHE A 367 -14.39 13.77 21.31
CA PHE A 367 -14.74 14.92 22.15
C PHE A 367 -15.49 15.96 21.31
N PRO A 368 -16.70 15.66 20.81
CA PRO A 368 -17.43 16.51 19.86
C PRO A 368 -17.79 17.90 20.40
N ASN A 369 -17.79 18.07 21.72
CA ASN A 369 -18.06 19.36 22.39
C ASN A 369 -16.79 20.18 22.68
N GLN A 370 -15.61 19.68 22.32
CA GLN A 370 -14.34 20.38 22.52
C GLN A 370 -13.81 20.87 21.17
N GLU A 371 -13.90 22.18 20.95
CA GLU A 371 -13.40 22.81 19.74
C GLU A 371 -11.88 22.79 19.69
N ILE A 372 -11.34 22.57 18.48
CA ILE A 372 -9.91 22.69 18.23
C ILE A 372 -9.61 24.15 17.89
N PRO A 373 -8.75 24.83 18.67
CA PRO A 373 -8.49 26.26 18.47
C PRO A 373 -7.79 26.51 17.13
N GLN A 374 -8.06 27.66 16.51
CA GLN A 374 -7.49 28.02 15.21
C GLN A 374 -5.94 28.00 15.20
N GLU A 375 -5.31 28.33 16.33
CA GLU A 375 -3.86 28.30 16.48
C GLU A 375 -3.26 26.88 16.35
N TYR A 376 -4.08 25.83 16.49
CA TYR A 376 -3.68 24.45 16.23
C TYR A 376 -3.14 24.31 14.81
N TYR A 377 -3.83 24.90 13.81
CA TYR A 377 -3.49 24.76 12.39
C TYR A 377 -2.29 25.58 11.93
N GLN A 378 -1.62 26.32 12.82
CA GLN A 378 -0.44 27.12 12.45
C GLN A 378 0.73 26.27 11.91
N PHE A 379 0.80 24.98 12.23
CA PHE A 379 1.81 24.08 11.67
C PHE A 379 1.75 24.01 10.14
N LEU A 380 0.58 24.23 9.52
CA LEU A 380 0.43 24.20 8.07
C LEU A 380 1.34 25.23 7.37
N LYS A 381 1.67 26.34 8.05
CA LYS A 381 2.54 27.41 7.52
C LYS A 381 4.01 26.98 7.41
N THR A 382 4.42 25.93 8.12
CA THR A 382 5.82 25.44 8.09
C THR A 382 6.04 24.42 6.97
N LEU A 383 4.96 23.94 6.34
CA LEU A 383 5.00 22.93 5.31
C LEU A 383 5.24 23.53 3.92
N PRO A 384 5.89 22.80 3.00
CA PRO A 384 6.14 23.24 1.64
C PRO A 384 4.90 23.06 0.75
N LEU A 385 3.75 23.63 1.14
CA LEU A 385 2.45 23.41 0.46
C LEU A 385 2.37 23.93 -0.98
N ASN A 386 3.26 24.86 -1.35
CA ASN A 386 3.41 25.38 -2.72
C ASN A 386 4.60 24.74 -3.47
N ASN A 387 5.19 23.66 -2.95
CA ASN A 387 6.21 22.89 -3.68
C ASN A 387 5.54 21.72 -4.40
N GLU A 388 5.58 21.71 -5.74
CA GLU A 388 5.08 20.58 -6.55
C GLU A 388 5.70 19.24 -6.12
N ASN A 389 6.98 19.23 -5.75
CA ASN A 389 7.69 18.03 -5.30
C ASN A 389 7.06 17.38 -4.07
N SER A 390 6.18 18.08 -3.35
CA SER A 390 5.36 17.50 -2.28
C SER A 390 4.59 16.25 -2.71
N LEU A 391 4.20 16.15 -3.99
CA LEU A 391 3.56 14.96 -4.56
C LEU A 391 4.44 13.70 -4.52
N LEU A 392 5.76 13.87 -4.40
CA LEU A 392 6.71 12.76 -4.27
C LEU A 392 6.63 12.10 -2.90
N ALA A 393 6.12 12.79 -1.87
CA ALA A 393 6.09 12.27 -0.52
C ALA A 393 5.00 11.20 -0.36
N ALA A 394 5.36 10.08 0.28
CA ALA A 394 4.47 8.94 0.48
C ALA A 394 3.18 9.33 1.22
N ASP A 395 3.30 10.17 2.25
CA ASP A 395 2.17 10.59 3.09
C ASP A 395 1.39 11.80 2.54
N TYR A 396 1.80 12.40 1.41
CA TYR A 396 1.11 13.59 0.87
C TYR A 396 -0.35 13.32 0.55
N LYS A 397 -0.67 12.15 -0.01
CA LYS A 397 -2.05 11.73 -0.31
C LYS A 397 -2.91 11.71 0.96
N LEU A 398 -2.40 11.12 2.03
CA LEU A 398 -3.13 11.01 3.28
C LEU A 398 -3.27 12.39 3.94
N PHE A 399 -2.20 13.18 3.94
CA PHE A 399 -2.21 14.58 4.40
C PHE A 399 -3.29 15.40 3.70
N ILE A 400 -3.30 15.46 2.37
CA ILE A 400 -4.28 16.30 1.65
C ILE A 400 -5.71 15.80 1.86
N ASN A 401 -5.91 14.48 1.96
CA ASN A 401 -7.23 13.91 2.24
C ASN A 401 -7.72 14.27 3.65
N ARG A 402 -6.82 14.37 4.64
CA ARG A 402 -7.16 14.87 5.98
C ARG A 402 -7.37 16.37 6.01
N LEU A 403 -6.55 17.14 5.28
CA LEU A 403 -6.72 18.58 5.18
C LEU A 403 -8.10 18.93 4.59
N GLU A 404 -8.52 18.24 3.54
CA GLU A 404 -9.86 18.37 2.96
C GLU A 404 -11.00 18.19 3.97
N LEU A 405 -10.79 17.34 4.97
CA LEU A 405 -11.75 16.98 6.00
C LEU A 405 -11.53 17.71 7.32
N SER A 406 -10.56 18.64 7.36
CA SER A 406 -10.29 19.43 8.57
C SER A 406 -11.41 20.42 8.84
N ASN A 407 -11.64 20.71 10.12
CA ASN A 407 -12.70 21.61 10.59
C ASN A 407 -12.72 22.97 9.88
N PRO A 408 -11.58 23.67 9.66
CA PRO A 408 -11.59 24.95 8.96
C PRO A 408 -12.17 24.85 7.55
N LEU A 409 -11.83 23.81 6.78
CA LEU A 409 -12.28 23.65 5.39
C LEU A 409 -13.71 23.10 5.29
N LEU A 410 -14.19 22.41 6.33
CA LEU A 410 -15.58 21.95 6.43
C LEU A 410 -16.56 23.04 6.93
N ALA A 411 -16.09 24.06 7.66
CA ALA A 411 -16.91 25.11 8.25
C ALA A 411 -17.91 25.72 7.25
N THR A 412 -19.19 25.82 7.58
CA THR A 412 -20.21 26.35 6.66
C THR A 412 -20.13 27.87 6.55
N ARG A 413 -20.15 28.42 5.32
CA ARG A 413 -20.27 29.87 5.09
C ARG A 413 -21.76 30.23 5.13
N LYS A 414 -22.17 31.07 6.07
CA LYS A 414 -23.49 31.71 6.01
C LYS A 414 -23.48 32.72 4.85
N ILE A 415 -24.40 32.55 3.91
CA ILE A 415 -24.59 33.47 2.79
C ILE A 415 -25.74 34.40 3.19
N SER A 416 -25.53 35.71 3.08
CA SER A 416 -26.58 36.71 3.29
C SER A 416 -27.37 36.98 2.00
N SER A 417 -28.54 37.62 2.13
CA SER A 417 -29.32 38.05 0.97
C SER A 417 -28.59 39.09 0.12
N SER A 418 -27.81 39.98 0.74
CA SER A 418 -26.93 40.92 0.03
C SER A 418 -25.85 40.18 -0.76
N ASP A 419 -25.19 39.17 -0.18
CA ASP A 419 -24.17 38.38 -0.90
C ASP A 419 -24.74 37.73 -2.16
N LEU A 420 -25.98 37.22 -2.08
CA LEU A 420 -26.64 36.59 -3.20
C LEU A 420 -27.02 37.60 -4.30
N ILE A 421 -27.59 38.74 -3.92
CA ILE A 421 -27.95 39.83 -4.86
C ILE A 421 -26.70 40.38 -5.56
N ASP A 422 -25.63 40.64 -4.81
CA ASP A 422 -24.37 41.13 -5.36
C ASP A 422 -23.73 40.09 -6.30
N SER A 423 -23.91 38.80 -6.00
CA SER A 423 -23.43 37.72 -6.88
C SER A 423 -24.14 37.70 -8.23
N PHE A 424 -25.44 38.01 -8.29
CA PHE A 424 -26.16 38.18 -9.57
C PHE A 424 -25.63 39.38 -10.36
N ALA A 425 -25.44 40.53 -9.70
CA ALA A 425 -24.88 41.71 -10.35
C ALA A 425 -23.47 41.44 -10.91
N ASN A 426 -22.64 40.73 -10.15
CA ASN A 426 -21.26 40.37 -10.53
C ASN A 426 -21.16 39.47 -11.76
N ILE A 427 -22.21 38.73 -12.12
CA ILE A 427 -22.26 37.93 -13.35
C ILE A 427 -23.01 38.63 -14.50
N GLY A 428 -23.34 39.91 -14.31
CA GLY A 428 -24.00 40.76 -15.30
C GLY A 428 -25.54 40.70 -15.28
N VAL A 429 -26.15 40.07 -14.27
CA VAL A 429 -27.60 39.90 -14.18
C VAL A 429 -28.20 41.04 -13.36
N LYS A 430 -29.09 41.81 -13.98
CA LYS A 430 -29.85 42.88 -13.31
C LYS A 430 -31.17 42.34 -12.80
N LEU A 431 -31.23 42.05 -11.51
CA LEU A 431 -32.47 41.66 -10.82
C LEU A 431 -33.43 42.84 -10.70
N THR A 432 -34.73 42.60 -10.87
CA THR A 432 -35.77 43.61 -10.59
C THR A 432 -35.89 43.87 -9.09
N THR A 433 -36.58 44.95 -8.71
CA THR A 433 -36.85 45.27 -7.30
C THR A 433 -37.61 44.12 -6.62
N GLU A 434 -38.62 43.58 -7.30
CA GLU A 434 -39.46 42.49 -6.81
C GLU A 434 -38.67 41.19 -6.61
N GLU A 435 -37.69 40.91 -7.48
CA GLU A 435 -36.81 39.73 -7.37
C GLU A 435 -35.84 39.87 -6.19
N LYS A 436 -35.32 41.07 -5.93
CA LYS A 436 -34.47 41.35 -4.75
C LYS A 436 -35.25 41.18 -3.46
N GLU A 437 -36.47 41.70 -3.39
CA GLU A 437 -37.37 41.51 -2.25
C GLU A 437 -37.68 40.03 -2.02
N LEU A 438 -37.90 39.27 -3.10
CA LEU A 438 -38.14 37.83 -3.04
C LEU A 438 -36.95 37.08 -2.42
N ILE A 439 -35.71 37.43 -2.81
CA ILE A 439 -34.49 36.86 -2.23
C ILE A 439 -34.39 37.20 -0.74
N VAL A 440 -34.48 38.48 -0.38
CA VAL A 440 -34.38 38.95 1.00
C VAL A 440 -35.42 38.28 1.88
N PHE A 441 -36.65 38.18 1.40
CA PHE A 441 -37.72 37.48 2.11
C PHE A 441 -37.37 35.99 2.27
N SER A 442 -36.99 35.30 1.18
CA SER A 442 -36.69 33.86 1.20
C SER A 442 -35.60 33.46 2.19
N MET A 443 -34.55 34.28 2.33
CA MET A 443 -33.39 33.98 3.19
C MET A 443 -33.61 34.32 4.66
N ASN A 444 -34.65 35.11 4.96
CA ASN A 444 -35.04 35.48 6.32
C ASN A 444 -36.26 34.67 6.84
N LEU A 445 -36.83 33.80 6.00
CA LEU A 445 -37.91 32.90 6.42
C LEU A 445 -37.43 31.97 7.53
N LYS A 446 -38.16 31.95 8.66
CA LYS A 446 -37.90 31.01 9.75
C LYS A 446 -38.76 29.76 9.61
N ASN A 447 -40.02 29.94 9.20
CA ASN A 447 -40.98 28.87 8.97
C ASN A 447 -41.72 29.05 7.64
N LEU A 448 -42.17 27.94 7.05
CA LEU A 448 -43.03 27.97 5.85
C LEU A 448 -44.34 28.74 6.07
N SER A 449 -44.86 28.80 7.29
CA SER A 449 -46.04 29.60 7.65
C SER A 449 -45.82 31.10 7.52
N ASP A 450 -44.57 31.57 7.51
CA ASP A 450 -44.26 33.01 7.43
C ASP A 450 -44.54 33.56 6.02
N THR A 451 -44.75 32.69 5.02
CA THR A 451 -45.06 33.09 3.64
C THR A 451 -46.49 33.62 3.46
N VAL A 452 -47.37 33.52 4.45
CA VAL A 452 -48.79 33.94 4.36
C VAL A 452 -48.92 35.45 4.04
N ASN A 453 -47.96 36.26 4.45
CA ASN A 453 -47.93 37.70 4.17
C ASN A 453 -47.30 38.07 2.82
N PHE A 454 -46.79 37.09 2.05
CA PHE A 454 -46.19 37.30 0.74
C PHE A 454 -47.00 36.55 -0.32
N LYS A 455 -47.94 37.27 -0.96
CA LYS A 455 -48.85 36.68 -1.97
C LYS A 455 -48.07 35.95 -3.05
N ASN A 456 -48.50 34.71 -3.34
CA ASN A 456 -47.96 33.85 -4.39
C ASN A 456 -46.46 33.56 -4.28
N PHE A 457 -45.88 33.63 -3.07
CA PHE A 457 -44.44 33.41 -2.84
C PHE A 457 -43.89 32.15 -3.53
N ALA A 458 -44.56 31.00 -3.34
CA ALA A 458 -44.11 29.73 -3.91
C ALA A 458 -44.05 29.75 -5.45
N SER A 459 -45.07 30.30 -6.11
CA SER A 459 -45.10 30.41 -7.58
C SER A 459 -44.01 31.37 -8.08
N ARG A 460 -43.87 32.53 -7.44
CA ARG A 460 -42.85 33.53 -7.79
C ARG A 460 -41.44 32.98 -7.60
N MET A 461 -41.19 32.23 -6.52
CA MET A 461 -39.91 31.60 -6.27
C MET A 461 -39.63 30.46 -7.25
N TYR A 462 -40.66 29.70 -7.64
CA TYR A 462 -40.54 28.70 -8.70
C TYR A 462 -40.15 29.34 -10.04
N GLU A 463 -40.84 30.41 -10.45
CA GLU A 463 -40.53 31.17 -11.66
C GLU A 463 -39.13 31.78 -11.62
N PHE A 464 -38.75 32.39 -10.49
CA PHE A 464 -37.40 32.92 -10.28
C PHE A 464 -36.34 31.83 -10.41
N ASN A 465 -36.55 30.68 -9.75
CA ASN A 465 -35.63 29.56 -9.79
C ASN A 465 -35.48 28.95 -11.17
N HIS A 466 -36.59 28.89 -11.92
CA HIS A 466 -36.58 28.41 -13.29
C HIS A 466 -35.89 29.40 -14.23
N LYS A 467 -36.19 30.69 -14.11
CA LYS A 467 -35.62 31.78 -14.92
C LYS A 467 -34.10 31.89 -14.77
N TYR A 468 -33.59 31.72 -13.56
CA TYR A 468 -32.17 31.93 -13.23
C TYR A 468 -31.43 30.63 -12.88
N ALA A 469 -31.90 29.47 -13.36
CA ALA A 469 -31.34 28.18 -12.96
C ALA A 469 -29.82 28.08 -13.24
N SER A 470 -29.39 28.52 -14.42
CA SER A 470 -27.97 28.48 -14.83
C SER A 470 -27.10 29.48 -14.06
N GLU A 471 -27.61 30.69 -13.85
CA GLU A 471 -26.97 31.77 -13.10
C GLU A 471 -26.77 31.37 -11.63
N GLN A 472 -27.78 30.75 -11.02
CA GLN A 472 -27.70 30.28 -9.64
C GLN A 472 -26.67 29.17 -9.47
N ILE A 473 -26.54 28.27 -10.45
CA ILE A 473 -25.45 27.28 -10.47
C ILE A 473 -24.10 27.99 -10.48
N LEU A 474 -23.91 28.95 -11.40
CA LEU A 474 -22.66 29.70 -11.53
C LEU A 474 -22.29 30.48 -10.25
N ILE A 475 -23.27 31.15 -9.64
CA ILE A 475 -23.11 31.88 -8.37
C ILE A 475 -22.69 30.92 -7.26
N ARG A 476 -23.39 29.78 -7.14
CA ARG A 476 -23.05 28.77 -6.13
C ARG A 476 -21.64 28.23 -6.31
N GLU A 477 -21.20 27.96 -7.54
CA GLU A 477 -19.81 27.56 -7.81
C GLU A 477 -18.84 28.64 -7.35
N LYS A 478 -19.03 29.88 -7.80
CA LYS A 478 -18.16 30.99 -7.44
C LYS A 478 -18.03 31.16 -5.93
N LEU A 479 -19.15 31.13 -5.20
CA LEU A 479 -19.16 31.25 -3.74
C LEU A 479 -18.45 30.08 -3.04
N ASN A 480 -18.63 28.84 -3.52
CA ASN A 480 -17.95 27.68 -2.94
C ASN A 480 -16.43 27.69 -3.19
N THR A 481 -16.03 28.08 -4.40
CA THR A 481 -14.62 28.20 -4.75
C THR A 481 -13.98 29.33 -3.95
N GLN A 482 -14.61 30.51 -3.92
CA GLN A 482 -14.14 31.65 -3.13
C GLN A 482 -14.06 31.32 -1.62
N LYS A 483 -15.05 30.62 -1.06
CA LYS A 483 -15.00 30.17 0.34
C LYS A 483 -13.74 29.35 0.65
N THR A 484 -13.43 28.37 -0.21
CA THR A 484 -12.24 27.52 -0.01
C THR A 484 -10.97 28.37 -0.09
N TYR A 485 -10.90 29.30 -1.05
CA TYR A 485 -9.81 30.26 -1.18
C TYR A 485 -9.65 31.15 0.06
N ASP A 486 -10.74 31.73 0.55
CA ASP A 486 -10.75 32.65 1.70
C ASP A 486 -10.30 31.94 2.98
N ILE A 487 -10.80 30.72 3.23
CA ILE A 487 -10.36 29.91 4.38
C ILE A 487 -8.87 29.60 4.27
N TYR A 488 -8.42 29.13 3.10
CA TYR A 488 -7.03 28.73 2.88
C TYR A 488 -6.06 29.91 3.03
N THR A 489 -6.39 31.05 2.45
CA THR A 489 -5.49 32.23 2.40
C THR A 489 -5.64 33.15 3.59
N SER A 490 -6.87 33.43 4.03
CA SER A 490 -7.15 34.43 5.07
C SER A 490 -7.22 33.81 6.46
N GLN A 491 -7.94 32.69 6.63
CA GLN A 491 -8.08 32.05 7.94
C GLN A 491 -6.85 31.23 8.32
N LEU A 492 -6.33 30.42 7.40
CA LEU A 492 -5.13 29.61 7.63
C LEU A 492 -3.83 30.36 7.32
N GLY A 493 -3.89 31.47 6.57
CA GLY A 493 -2.70 32.27 6.23
C GLY A 493 -1.73 31.55 5.29
N LEU A 494 -2.25 30.72 4.38
CA LEU A 494 -1.44 29.90 3.47
C LEU A 494 -1.37 30.52 2.07
N ASN A 495 -0.23 30.37 1.41
CA ASN A 495 -0.05 30.85 0.04
C ASN A 495 -0.72 29.91 -0.97
N PRO A 496 -1.43 30.44 -1.98
CA PRO A 496 -1.93 29.64 -3.09
C PRO A 496 -0.81 28.85 -3.77
N GLY A 497 -1.15 27.68 -4.31
CA GLY A 497 -0.17 26.75 -4.86
C GLY A 497 -0.73 25.37 -5.16
N ILE A 498 0.15 24.42 -5.42
CA ILE A 498 -0.22 23.04 -5.81
C ILE A 498 -1.20 22.39 -4.83
N THR A 499 -1.05 22.60 -3.52
CA THR A 499 -1.98 22.01 -2.54
C THR A 499 -3.39 22.57 -2.70
N LEU A 500 -3.54 23.90 -2.86
CA LEU A 500 -4.85 24.52 -3.08
C LEU A 500 -5.46 24.10 -4.42
N ASP A 501 -4.64 24.02 -5.47
CA ASP A 501 -5.06 23.55 -6.80
C ASP A 501 -5.61 22.11 -6.74
N LEU A 502 -4.98 21.24 -5.95
CA LEU A 502 -5.45 19.88 -5.72
C LEU A 502 -6.74 19.84 -4.90
N LEU A 503 -6.91 20.70 -3.88
CA LEU A 503 -8.18 20.81 -3.14
C LEU A 503 -9.37 21.14 -4.05
N TYR A 504 -9.14 21.90 -5.13
CA TYR A 504 -10.15 22.13 -6.17
C TYR A 504 -10.30 20.94 -7.12
N THR A 505 -9.18 20.46 -7.67
CA THR A 505 -9.19 19.39 -8.69
C THR A 505 -9.87 18.12 -8.17
N ARG A 506 -9.64 17.78 -6.91
CA ARG A 506 -10.19 16.59 -6.24
C ARG A 506 -11.70 16.66 -5.99
N LYS A 507 -12.31 17.85 -6.06
CA LYS A 507 -13.77 18.05 -5.97
C LYS A 507 -14.46 18.01 -7.34
N PHE A 508 -13.69 17.95 -8.43
CA PHE A 508 -14.21 18.12 -9.78
C PHE A 508 -15.07 16.95 -10.28
N ILE A 509 -14.55 15.72 -10.19
CA ILE A 509 -15.29 14.52 -10.60
C ILE A 509 -16.58 14.36 -9.77
N PRO A 510 -16.56 14.46 -8.42
CA PRO A 510 -17.79 14.47 -7.62
C PRO A 510 -18.78 15.55 -8.05
N ARG A 511 -18.29 16.72 -8.48
CA ARG A 511 -19.13 17.81 -8.97
C ARG A 511 -19.85 17.45 -10.27
N LEU A 512 -19.14 16.90 -11.26
CA LEU A 512 -19.72 16.45 -12.52
C LEU A 512 -20.76 15.34 -12.29
N ASN A 513 -20.45 14.37 -11.43
CA ASN A 513 -21.38 13.31 -11.03
C ASN A 513 -22.65 13.87 -10.39
N THR A 514 -22.52 14.89 -9.54
CA THR A 514 -23.67 15.57 -8.91
C THR A 514 -24.53 16.30 -9.95
N MET A 515 -23.93 16.93 -10.96
CA MET A 515 -24.68 17.60 -12.03
C MET A 515 -25.27 16.64 -13.06
N LYS A 516 -24.70 15.44 -13.19
CA LYS A 516 -25.00 14.51 -14.29
C LYS A 516 -24.86 15.13 -15.69
N ARG A 517 -23.94 16.08 -15.84
CA ARG A 517 -23.59 16.71 -17.12
C ARG A 517 -22.21 17.33 -17.07
N LYS A 518 -21.68 17.66 -18.25
CA LYS A 518 -20.49 18.50 -18.43
C LYS A 518 -20.76 19.93 -17.93
N LEU A 519 -19.72 20.61 -17.48
CA LEU A 519 -19.75 22.05 -17.28
C LEU A 519 -19.68 22.76 -18.63
N THR A 520 -20.44 23.83 -18.78
CA THR A 520 -20.27 24.80 -19.87
C THR A 520 -18.93 25.52 -19.73
N SER A 521 -18.43 26.17 -20.79
CA SER A 521 -17.15 26.90 -20.73
C SER A 521 -17.12 27.93 -19.60
N LYS A 522 -18.20 28.72 -19.43
CA LYS A 522 -18.30 29.73 -18.37
C LYS A 522 -18.26 29.12 -16.95
N GLU A 523 -18.93 27.99 -16.76
CA GLU A 523 -18.90 27.26 -15.49
C GLU A 523 -17.52 26.65 -15.22
N PHE A 524 -16.87 26.08 -16.25
CA PHE A 524 -15.52 25.52 -16.14
C PHE A 524 -14.48 26.59 -15.80
N ASP A 525 -14.51 27.74 -16.47
CA ASP A 525 -13.62 28.86 -16.20
C ASP A 525 -13.81 29.40 -14.78
N THR A 526 -15.07 29.47 -14.32
CA THR A 526 -15.39 29.90 -12.95
C THR A 526 -14.89 28.89 -11.91
N TYR A 527 -15.06 27.59 -12.18
CA TYR A 527 -14.60 26.53 -11.28
C TYR A 527 -13.07 26.51 -11.18
N THR A 528 -12.39 26.66 -12.30
CA THR A 528 -10.91 26.54 -12.40
C THR A 528 -10.18 27.86 -12.19
N PHE A 529 -10.89 28.94 -11.86
CA PHE A 529 -10.35 30.30 -11.77
C PHE A 529 -9.08 30.39 -10.91
N TYR A 530 -9.09 29.78 -9.72
CA TYR A 530 -7.98 29.83 -8.77
C TYR A 530 -6.89 28.78 -9.00
N ILE A 531 -7.04 27.88 -9.98
CA ILE A 531 -6.06 26.82 -10.23
C ILE A 531 -4.88 27.42 -10.99
N GLY A 532 -3.71 27.49 -10.38
CA GLY A 532 -2.50 28.02 -11.02
C GLY A 532 -1.87 27.03 -12.01
N GLN A 533 -1.94 25.74 -11.70
CA GLN A 533 -1.22 24.68 -12.38
C GLN A 533 -1.80 24.32 -13.75
N PRO A 534 -1.07 24.57 -14.86
CA PRO A 534 -1.58 24.35 -16.21
C PRO A 534 -1.94 22.89 -16.49
N PHE A 535 -1.13 21.95 -15.99
CA PHE A 535 -1.36 20.52 -16.14
C PHE A 535 -2.69 20.09 -15.50
N LEU A 536 -3.00 20.57 -14.30
CA LEU A 536 -4.24 20.23 -13.60
C LEU A 536 -5.46 20.83 -14.30
N LYS A 537 -5.36 22.07 -14.81
CA LYS A 537 -6.41 22.68 -15.64
C LYS A 537 -6.67 21.89 -16.91
N GLN A 538 -5.62 21.50 -17.64
CA GLN A 538 -5.76 20.67 -18.83
C GLN A 538 -6.38 19.32 -18.51
N PHE A 539 -5.90 18.66 -17.46
CA PHE A 539 -6.42 17.39 -16.98
C PHE A 539 -7.92 17.45 -16.66
N MET A 540 -8.37 18.49 -15.96
CA MET A 540 -9.79 18.72 -15.67
C MET A 540 -10.60 18.98 -16.95
N ASN A 541 -10.05 19.73 -17.90
CA ASN A 541 -10.72 19.98 -19.18
C ASN A 541 -10.92 18.68 -19.97
N GLU A 542 -9.89 17.82 -20.03
CA GLU A 542 -9.99 16.49 -20.62
C GLU A 542 -11.09 15.65 -19.95
N ILE A 543 -11.18 15.67 -18.62
CA ILE A 543 -12.27 15.00 -17.88
C ILE A 543 -13.62 15.58 -18.27
N ASN A 544 -13.77 16.91 -18.28
CA ASN A 544 -15.04 17.57 -18.58
C ASN A 544 -15.54 17.22 -19.99
N ILE A 545 -14.64 17.26 -20.98
CA ILE A 545 -14.96 16.95 -22.38
C ILE A 545 -15.37 15.48 -22.53
N ASN A 546 -14.71 14.58 -21.82
CA ASN A 546 -14.97 13.13 -21.90
C ASN A 546 -16.03 12.64 -20.90
N PHE A 547 -16.58 13.52 -20.07
CA PHE A 547 -17.54 13.12 -19.05
C PHE A 547 -18.82 12.58 -19.67
N VAL A 548 -19.15 11.34 -19.34
CA VAL A 548 -20.40 10.68 -19.68
C VAL A 548 -21.19 10.50 -18.38
N PRO A 549 -22.40 11.06 -18.25
CA PRO A 549 -23.22 10.84 -17.08
C PRO A 549 -23.55 9.35 -16.96
N ASP A 550 -23.34 8.76 -15.78
CA ASP A 550 -23.72 7.36 -15.55
C ASP A 550 -25.21 7.17 -15.88
N THR A 551 -25.49 6.43 -16.97
CA THR A 551 -26.83 5.97 -17.29
C THR A 551 -27.13 4.76 -16.41
N VAL A 552 -27.49 5.04 -15.15
CA VAL A 552 -27.97 4.06 -14.16
C VAL A 552 -26.99 2.92 -13.83
N SER A 553 -26.39 2.96 -12.65
CA SER A 553 -26.18 1.74 -11.87
C SER A 553 -26.51 1.97 -10.40
N ASN A 554 -27.43 1.16 -9.89
CA ASN A 554 -27.58 0.89 -8.47
C ASN A 554 -26.22 0.49 -7.92
N ASP A 555 -25.61 1.34 -7.09
CA ASP A 555 -24.66 0.83 -6.13
C ASP A 555 -24.80 1.58 -4.81
N LYS A 556 -25.28 0.82 -3.83
CA LYS A 556 -25.26 1.15 -2.41
C LYS A 556 -23.80 1.33 -2.01
N ARG A 557 -23.26 2.55 -2.10
CA ARG A 557 -22.07 2.88 -1.33
C ARG A 557 -22.47 3.14 0.11
N CYS A 558 -22.29 2.08 0.89
CA CYS A 558 -21.97 2.05 2.31
C CYS A 558 -21.76 3.43 2.92
N ASN A 559 -22.67 3.78 3.83
CA ASN A 559 -22.30 4.47 5.05
C ASN A 559 -21.15 3.68 5.70
N LEU A 560 -19.97 4.28 5.72
CA LEU A 560 -18.96 4.03 6.73
C LEU A 560 -18.67 5.39 7.37
N GLU A 561 -18.89 5.42 8.67
CA GLU A 561 -18.79 6.55 9.60
C GLU A 561 -17.40 7.20 9.70
#